data_AF-A0A6J1WZ82-F1
#
_entry.id   AF-A0A6J1WZ82-F1
#
_cell.length_a   1.000
_cell.length_b   1.000
_cell.length_c   1.000
_cell.angle_alpha   90.00
_cell.angle_beta   90.00
_cell.angle_gamma   90.00
#
_symmetry.space_group_name_H-M   'P 1'
#
loop_
_entity.id
_entity.type
_entity.pdbx_description
1 polymer ?
#
loop_
_entity_poly.entity_id
_entity_poly.type
_entity_poly.pdbx_seq_one_letter_code
_entity_poly.pdbx_strand_id
1 'polypeptide(L)'
;MKFLYIIFIFWTIVNCDEHTHIYKDGEQVVLWMNTVGPYHNRQETYAYFSLPFCIGTKVTIGHYHETLSEALQGVELEFSGLDITFKDNVPAQQFCAIELNEQSYKALVYAVKNHYWYQMYIDDLPIWGIVGEVDGDQYYIWTHKKFDIGYNGKRIVEVNLTAENKERLTPDAKIPFTYEVNWKKSNINFEDRFDKYLDPNFFQHRIHWFSIFNSFMMVIFLVGLVSMILMRTLRKDYARYSKDDDLDDLEKDLGDEYGWKQVHGDVFRPVPHLACFSALVGAGYQLTVVTLAVIIFTIFGELYTERGSLLSTAIFIYAATSPINGYFGGSLYARMGGKLWIKQMLLSAFLLPVLVCGTAFFINFIAMYYHASRAIPFGSMIAVMSICTFVILPLTLVGTVLGRNLAGQPDYPCRINAVPRPIPEKKWFMEPFIIIIMGGILPFGSIFIEMYFIFTSFWAYKIYYVYGFMLLVFLILMIVTVCVTIVCTYFLLNAEDYRWQWTSFLSAGSTALYVYLYSFYYFIFKTKMYGLFQTTFYFGYMALFSLALGIICGTVGYLGTSIFVRKIYSTVKID
;
A
#
# COMPACT_ATOMS: atom_id res chain seq x y z
N MET A 1 3.90 34.54 35.30
CA MET A 1 5.31 34.13 35.17
C MET A 1 5.70 32.89 36.00
N LYS A 2 4.74 32.09 36.51
CA LYS A 2 4.99 30.77 37.15
C LYS A 2 4.38 29.58 36.40
N PHE A 3 3.51 29.84 35.42
CA PHE A 3 2.85 28.80 34.60
C PHE A 3 3.72 28.35 33.41
N LEU A 4 4.59 29.22 32.88
CA LEU A 4 5.53 28.89 31.81
C LEU A 4 6.69 27.98 32.26
N TYR A 5 7.04 28.00 33.55
CA TYR A 5 8.08 27.13 34.10
C TYR A 5 7.64 25.67 34.26
N ILE A 6 6.34 25.42 34.39
CA ILE A 6 5.80 24.04 34.49
C ILE A 6 5.77 23.37 33.10
N ILE A 7 5.61 24.14 32.02
CA ILE A 7 5.64 23.63 30.65
C ILE A 7 7.08 23.31 30.21
N PHE A 8 8.10 23.99 30.75
CA PHE A 8 9.50 23.75 30.42
C PHE A 8 10.15 22.57 31.17
N ILE A 9 9.55 22.11 32.27
CA ILE A 9 10.05 20.95 33.05
C ILE A 9 9.54 19.60 32.47
N PHE A 10 8.58 19.63 31.55
CA PHE A 10 8.17 18.42 30.80
C PHE A 10 9.08 18.12 29.59
N TRP A 11 10.14 18.90 29.38
CA TRP A 11 11.20 18.57 28.43
C TRP A 11 12.39 17.96 29.16
N THR A 12 12.77 16.77 28.70
CA THR A 12 14.02 16.04 28.98
C THR A 12 14.15 15.34 30.33
N ILE A 13 13.31 14.32 30.57
CA ILE A 13 13.88 13.04 31.04
C ILE A 13 13.99 12.16 29.79
N VAL A 14 15.00 12.44 28.97
CA VAL A 14 15.37 11.52 27.89
C VAL A 14 16.12 10.40 28.59
N ASN A 15 15.41 9.33 28.95
CA ASN A 15 16.08 8.13 29.41
C ASN A 15 16.90 7.60 28.23
N CYS A 16 18.19 7.36 28.48
CA CYS A 16 18.98 6.48 27.61
C CYS A 16 18.32 5.11 27.74
N ASP A 17 17.82 4.57 26.64
CA ASP A 17 17.14 3.28 26.54
C ASP A 17 17.00 2.88 25.06
N GLU A 18 16.29 1.77 24.81
CA GLU A 18 15.98 1.27 23.47
C GLU A 18 15.14 2.25 22.62
N HIS A 19 14.36 3.16 23.22
CA HIS A 19 13.57 4.15 22.47
C HIS A 19 14.42 5.31 21.95
N THR A 20 15.54 5.58 22.60
CA THR A 20 16.49 6.62 22.19
C THR A 20 17.69 6.04 21.45
N HIS A 21 17.79 4.71 21.36
CA HIS A 21 18.90 3.93 20.79
C HIS A 21 20.26 4.32 21.37
N ILE A 22 20.30 4.81 22.61
CA ILE A 22 21.52 5.25 23.31
C ILE A 22 21.60 4.49 24.62
N TYR A 23 22.69 3.77 24.81
CA TYR A 23 22.94 2.93 25.97
C TYR A 23 24.10 3.45 26.81
N LYS A 24 24.00 3.27 28.13
CA LYS A 24 25.11 3.39 29.08
C LYS A 24 25.84 2.04 29.19
N ASP A 25 27.11 2.08 29.53
CA ASP A 25 27.90 0.87 29.71
C ASP A 25 27.33 0.06 30.90
N GLY A 26 27.10 -1.25 30.68
CA GLY A 26 26.43 -2.12 31.65
C GLY A 26 24.90 -1.96 31.72
N GLU A 27 24.29 -1.11 30.89
CA GLU A 27 22.84 -1.00 30.79
C GLU A 27 22.23 -2.25 30.16
N GLN A 28 21.01 -2.62 30.58
CA GLN A 28 20.32 -3.78 30.05
C GLN A 28 19.97 -3.58 28.58
N VAL A 29 20.31 -4.56 27.75
CA VAL A 29 19.87 -4.67 26.36
C VAL A 29 18.81 -5.75 26.30
N VAL A 30 17.64 -5.42 25.75
CA VAL A 30 16.51 -6.34 25.70
C VAL A 30 16.54 -7.11 24.38
N LEU A 31 16.53 -8.44 24.46
CA LEU A 31 16.26 -9.32 23.33
C LEU A 31 14.78 -9.69 23.34
N TRP A 32 14.08 -9.21 22.31
CA TRP A 32 12.67 -9.47 22.08
C TRP A 32 12.49 -10.69 21.18
N MET A 33 11.73 -11.67 21.64
CA MET A 33 11.27 -12.80 20.85
C MET A 33 9.98 -12.41 20.15
N ASN A 34 9.90 -12.53 18.82
CA ASN A 34 8.71 -12.11 18.08
C ASN A 34 7.86 -13.33 17.69
N THR A 35 8.19 -13.95 16.56
CA THR A 35 7.35 -14.98 15.96
C THR A 35 8.15 -16.14 15.40
N VAL A 36 7.48 -17.28 15.26
CA VAL A 36 7.94 -18.47 14.55
C VAL A 36 6.95 -18.82 13.45
N GLY A 37 7.41 -19.43 12.37
CA GLY A 37 6.53 -19.89 11.30
C GLY A 37 7.25 -20.64 10.18
N PRO A 38 6.51 -21.30 9.27
CA PRO A 38 7.08 -21.96 8.10
C PRO A 38 7.76 -20.99 7.15
N TYR A 39 8.92 -21.36 6.60
CA TYR A 39 9.69 -20.50 5.69
C TYR A 39 8.96 -20.14 4.39
N HIS A 40 8.10 -21.04 3.91
CA HIS A 40 7.33 -20.85 2.68
C HIS A 40 6.01 -20.10 2.87
N ASN A 41 5.40 -20.15 4.06
CA ASN A 41 4.15 -19.44 4.39
C ASN A 41 4.42 -18.36 5.43
N ARG A 42 5.09 -17.31 4.99
CA ARG A 42 5.69 -16.30 5.86
C ARG A 42 4.70 -15.45 6.64
N GLN A 43 3.45 -15.40 6.18
CA GLN A 43 2.40 -14.64 6.86
C GLN A 43 1.68 -15.46 7.92
N GLU A 44 1.84 -16.78 7.89
CA GLU A 44 1.42 -17.73 8.91
C GLU A 44 2.46 -17.73 10.04
N THR A 45 2.30 -16.81 10.98
CA THR A 45 3.20 -16.68 12.12
C THR A 45 2.48 -17.01 13.43
N TYR A 46 3.24 -17.54 14.37
CA TYR A 46 2.81 -17.92 15.72
C TYR A 46 3.76 -17.32 16.74
N ALA A 47 3.32 -17.22 18.01
CA ALA A 47 4.12 -16.68 19.08
C ALA A 47 5.41 -17.49 19.22
N TYR A 48 6.53 -16.85 19.50
CA TYR A 48 7.82 -17.54 19.56
C TYR A 48 7.79 -18.76 20.49
N PHE A 49 7.16 -18.63 21.67
CA PHE A 49 7.04 -19.68 22.68
C PHE A 49 5.85 -20.64 22.46
N SER A 50 5.19 -20.57 21.30
CA SER A 50 4.27 -21.64 20.87
C SER A 50 5.01 -22.95 20.59
N LEU A 51 6.29 -22.86 20.21
CA LEU A 51 7.22 -23.97 20.25
C LEU A 51 7.81 -24.11 21.65
N PRO A 52 8.17 -25.32 22.10
CA PRO A 52 8.63 -25.59 23.46
C PRO A 52 10.08 -25.11 23.67
N PHE A 53 10.37 -23.85 23.36
CA PHE A 53 11.61 -23.18 23.68
C PHE A 53 11.64 -22.75 25.15
N CYS A 54 12.83 -22.70 25.71
CA CYS A 54 13.06 -22.19 27.06
C CYS A 54 12.91 -20.67 27.12
N ILE A 55 12.28 -20.20 28.20
CA ILE A 55 12.34 -18.80 28.65
C ILE A 55 13.54 -18.67 29.59
N GLY A 56 14.28 -17.56 29.50
CA GLY A 56 15.39 -17.28 30.41
C GLY A 56 14.93 -16.98 31.85
N THR A 57 15.90 -16.78 32.74
CA THR A 57 15.66 -16.70 34.19
C THR A 57 15.15 -15.35 34.67
N LYS A 58 15.29 -14.29 33.86
CA LYS A 58 14.90 -12.92 34.23
C LYS A 58 13.40 -12.69 33.96
N VAL A 59 12.66 -12.25 34.98
CA VAL A 59 11.18 -12.16 34.95
C VAL A 59 10.66 -10.73 34.80
N THR A 60 11.43 -9.71 35.19
CA THR A 60 11.00 -8.31 35.20
C THR A 60 11.66 -7.48 34.09
N ILE A 61 10.83 -6.76 33.33
CA ILE A 61 11.22 -5.72 32.37
C ILE A 61 11.01 -4.32 32.96
N GLY A 62 11.77 -3.34 32.47
CA GLY A 62 11.67 -1.94 32.87
C GLY A 62 10.38 -1.28 32.40
N HIS A 63 10.06 -1.37 31.10
CA HIS A 63 8.81 -0.89 30.49
C HIS A 63 8.63 -1.56 29.11
N TYR A 64 7.39 -1.66 28.60
CA TYR A 64 7.06 -2.09 27.23
C TYR A 64 5.77 -1.42 26.77
N HIS A 65 5.72 -0.95 25.52
CA HIS A 65 4.52 -0.46 24.87
C HIS A 65 4.44 -0.97 23.44
N GLU A 66 3.45 -1.82 23.16
CA GLU A 66 3.07 -2.20 21.80
C GLU A 66 2.30 -1.05 21.15
N THR A 67 2.70 -0.65 19.94
CA THR A 67 1.96 0.35 19.16
C THR A 67 0.78 -0.28 18.44
N LEU A 68 -0.27 0.51 18.16
CA LEU A 68 -1.43 0.04 17.38
C LEU A 68 -1.01 -0.56 16.03
N SER A 69 0.02 -0.02 15.40
CA SER A 69 0.50 -0.47 14.09
C SER A 69 1.27 -1.79 14.17
N GLU A 70 2.02 -2.03 15.25
CA GLU A 70 2.65 -3.34 15.53
C GLU A 70 1.58 -4.41 15.79
N ALA A 71 0.56 -4.08 16.58
CA ALA A 71 -0.57 -4.97 16.84
C ALA A 71 -1.34 -5.33 15.55
N LEU A 72 -1.51 -4.38 14.62
CA LEU A 72 -2.13 -4.63 13.31
C LEU A 72 -1.24 -5.47 12.38
N GLN A 73 0.07 -5.49 12.59
CA GLN A 73 1.01 -6.29 11.80
C GLN A 73 1.18 -7.72 12.36
N GLY A 74 0.67 -7.99 13.57
CA GLY A 74 0.83 -9.27 14.28
C GLY A 74 2.21 -9.42 14.90
N VAL A 75 2.81 -8.31 15.34
CA VAL A 75 4.07 -8.31 16.09
C VAL A 75 3.75 -8.61 17.54
N GLU A 76 4.31 -9.70 18.06
CA GLU A 76 4.05 -10.19 19.42
C GLU A 76 5.39 -10.31 20.13
N LEU A 77 5.78 -9.26 20.86
CA LEU A 77 7.10 -9.18 21.47
C LEU A 77 7.07 -9.75 22.88
N GLU A 78 7.69 -10.91 23.04
CA GLU A 78 7.88 -11.57 24.32
C GLU A 78 9.33 -11.41 24.80
N PHE A 79 9.50 -11.19 26.10
CA PHE A 79 10.83 -11.03 26.67
C PHE A 79 11.57 -12.38 26.69
N SER A 80 12.80 -12.41 26.16
CA SER A 80 13.60 -13.63 26.11
C SER A 80 14.01 -14.19 27.48
N GLY A 81 14.08 -13.36 28.52
CA GLY A 81 14.58 -13.73 29.84
C GLY A 81 16.11 -13.84 29.92
N LEU A 82 16.84 -13.55 28.84
CA LEU A 82 18.30 -13.56 28.82
C LEU A 82 18.85 -12.25 29.41
N ASP A 83 19.94 -12.35 30.17
CA ASP A 83 20.62 -11.19 30.74
C ASP A 83 21.72 -10.72 29.79
N ILE A 84 21.43 -9.67 29.04
CA ILE A 84 22.35 -9.04 28.11
C ILE A 84 22.57 -7.62 28.57
N THR A 85 23.83 -7.24 28.73
CA THR A 85 24.25 -5.90 29.16
C THR A 85 25.16 -5.27 28.11
N PHE A 86 25.01 -3.96 27.92
CA PHE A 86 25.72 -3.23 26.88
C PHE A 86 27.23 -3.24 27.13
N LYS A 87 27.99 -3.69 26.10
CA LYS A 87 29.46 -3.89 26.10
C LYS A 87 30.00 -4.92 27.08
N ASP A 88 29.16 -5.82 27.59
CA ASP A 88 29.60 -6.90 28.47
C ASP A 88 29.50 -8.26 27.77
N ASN A 89 30.62 -8.96 27.69
CA ASN A 89 30.68 -10.25 27.01
C ASN A 89 30.19 -11.35 27.95
N VAL A 90 29.28 -12.18 27.44
CA VAL A 90 28.77 -13.33 28.18
C VAL A 90 29.37 -14.59 27.57
N PRO A 91 30.24 -15.32 28.30
CA PRO A 91 30.79 -16.58 27.79
C PRO A 91 29.67 -17.61 27.61
N ALA A 92 29.92 -18.60 26.75
CA ALA A 92 28.96 -19.66 26.48
C ALA A 92 28.46 -20.31 27.79
N GLN A 93 27.18 -20.11 28.09
CA GLN A 93 26.56 -20.65 29.29
C GLN A 93 25.19 -21.25 28.99
N GLN A 94 24.83 -22.26 29.76
CA GLN A 94 23.51 -22.88 29.69
C GLN A 94 22.52 -22.01 30.46
N PHE A 95 21.43 -21.62 29.81
CA PHE A 95 20.37 -20.82 30.46
C PHE A 95 19.16 -21.68 30.86
N CYS A 96 18.94 -22.82 30.19
CA CYS A 96 17.82 -23.72 30.46
C CYS A 96 18.05 -25.09 29.82
N ALA A 97 17.27 -26.09 30.23
CA ALA A 97 17.12 -27.36 29.51
C ALA A 97 15.64 -27.74 29.46
N ILE A 98 15.20 -28.30 28.34
CA ILE A 98 13.85 -28.87 28.20
C ILE A 98 13.91 -30.39 28.23
N GLU A 99 12.85 -31.01 28.74
CA GLU A 99 12.59 -32.44 28.57
C GLU A 99 11.55 -32.62 27.46
N LEU A 100 11.87 -33.43 26.45
CA LEU A 100 11.01 -33.65 25.29
C LEU A 100 9.89 -34.65 25.57
N ASN A 101 8.78 -34.16 26.13
CA ASN A 101 7.52 -34.89 26.17
C ASN A 101 7.03 -35.22 24.74
N GLU A 102 6.17 -36.22 24.59
CA GLU A 102 5.66 -36.65 23.27
C GLU A 102 5.05 -35.49 22.44
N GLN A 103 4.33 -34.57 23.09
CA GLN A 103 3.75 -33.40 22.43
C GLN A 103 4.83 -32.41 21.97
N SER A 104 5.78 -32.06 22.84
CA SER A 104 6.90 -31.14 22.53
C SER A 104 7.80 -31.70 21.43
N TYR A 105 8.06 -33.02 21.46
CA TYR A 105 8.79 -33.72 20.42
C TYR A 105 8.08 -33.61 19.06
N LYS A 106 6.78 -33.93 19.01
CA LYS A 106 5.99 -33.82 17.76
C LYS A 106 5.95 -32.40 17.22
N ALA A 107 5.82 -31.40 18.09
CA ALA A 107 5.81 -29.99 17.71
C ALA A 107 7.14 -29.57 17.07
N LEU A 108 8.28 -29.89 17.69
CA LEU A 108 9.60 -29.58 17.15
C LEU A 108 9.90 -30.34 15.86
N VAL A 109 9.57 -31.64 15.79
CA VAL A 109 9.73 -32.42 14.54
C VAL A 109 8.89 -31.83 13.41
N TYR A 110 7.65 -31.42 13.70
CA TYR A 110 6.80 -30.75 12.72
C TYR A 110 7.40 -29.43 12.24
N ALA A 111 7.93 -28.62 13.17
CA ALA A 111 8.58 -27.35 12.86
C ALA A 111 9.82 -27.54 11.97
N VAL A 112 10.71 -28.48 12.33
CA VAL A 112 11.91 -28.80 11.56
C VAL A 112 11.55 -29.34 10.17
N LYS A 113 10.58 -30.27 10.09
CA LYS A 113 10.10 -30.84 8.82
C LYS A 113 9.58 -29.76 7.87
N ASN A 114 8.83 -28.78 8.38
CA ASN A 114 8.27 -27.70 7.59
C ASN A 114 9.19 -26.47 7.49
N HIS A 115 10.48 -26.61 7.85
CA HIS A 115 11.49 -25.58 7.72
C HIS A 115 11.09 -24.28 8.43
N TYR A 116 10.72 -24.41 9.71
CA TYR A 116 10.34 -23.26 10.51
C TYR A 116 11.53 -22.34 10.75
N TRP A 117 11.27 -21.05 10.64
CA TRP A 117 12.18 -19.98 11.02
C TRP A 117 11.57 -19.22 12.20
N TYR A 118 12.41 -18.44 12.87
CA TYR A 118 12.00 -17.56 13.95
C TYR A 118 12.62 -16.17 13.79
N GLN A 119 11.92 -15.19 14.36
CA GLN A 119 12.33 -13.79 14.36
C GLN A 119 12.54 -13.29 15.79
N MET A 120 13.60 -12.50 15.97
CA MET A 120 13.89 -11.78 17.21
C MET A 120 14.30 -10.34 16.87
N TYR A 121 14.31 -9.47 17.87
CA TYR A 121 14.77 -8.09 17.74
C TYR A 121 15.70 -7.71 18.89
N ILE A 122 16.73 -6.94 18.57
CA ILE A 122 17.55 -6.20 19.52
C ILE A 122 17.66 -4.78 18.97
N ASP A 123 17.24 -3.76 19.73
CA ASP A 123 17.33 -2.35 19.31
C ASP A 123 16.71 -2.07 17.92
N ASP A 124 15.51 -2.62 17.69
CA ASP A 124 14.77 -2.67 16.41
C ASP A 124 15.43 -3.46 15.26
N LEU A 125 16.67 -3.93 15.41
CA LEU A 125 17.36 -4.70 14.39
C LEU A 125 16.78 -6.12 14.32
N PRO A 126 16.24 -6.55 13.16
CA PRO A 126 15.67 -7.87 13.01
C PRO A 126 16.76 -8.94 12.95
N ILE A 127 16.49 -10.05 13.60
CA ILE A 127 17.34 -11.24 13.64
C ILE A 127 16.49 -12.42 13.20
N TRP A 128 17.01 -13.22 12.28
CA TRP A 128 16.35 -14.43 11.79
C TRP A 128 17.19 -15.66 12.08
N GLY A 129 16.53 -16.75 12.47
CA GLY A 129 17.17 -18.04 12.62
C GLY A 129 16.25 -19.16 12.15
N ILE A 130 16.83 -20.31 11.86
CA ILE A 130 16.09 -21.55 11.56
C ILE A 130 15.99 -22.39 12.84
N VAL A 131 14.84 -23.04 13.04
CA VAL A 131 14.62 -23.88 14.23
C VAL A 131 15.58 -25.08 14.23
N GLY A 132 15.77 -25.71 13.08
CA GLY A 132 16.59 -26.91 12.95
C GLY A 132 16.76 -27.34 11.50
N GLU A 133 17.32 -28.53 11.31
CA GLU A 133 17.64 -29.09 10.00
C GLU A 133 17.24 -30.56 9.92
N VAL A 134 16.87 -30.99 8.72
CA VAL A 134 16.61 -32.40 8.39
C VAL A 134 17.85 -32.97 7.72
N ASP A 135 18.38 -34.06 8.27
CA ASP A 135 19.55 -34.76 7.72
C ASP A 135 19.21 -36.25 7.55
N GLY A 136 18.94 -36.63 6.29
CA GLY A 136 18.34 -37.92 5.96
C GLY A 136 16.95 -38.09 6.58
N ASP A 137 16.75 -39.18 7.32
CA ASP A 137 15.51 -39.47 8.06
C ASP A 137 15.52 -38.93 9.50
N GLN A 138 16.55 -38.17 9.89
CA GLN A 138 16.71 -37.68 11.26
C GLN A 138 16.47 -36.17 11.34
N TYR A 139 15.84 -35.76 12.45
CA TYR A 139 15.49 -34.38 12.74
C TYR A 139 16.40 -33.83 13.82
N TYR A 140 16.93 -32.64 13.58
CA TYR A 140 17.84 -31.97 14.50
C TYR A 140 17.40 -30.55 14.81
N ILE A 141 17.78 -30.06 15.98
CA ILE A 141 17.51 -28.71 16.46
C ILE A 141 18.82 -27.99 16.79
N TRP A 142 18.86 -26.68 16.54
CA TRP A 142 19.98 -25.84 16.95
C TRP A 142 19.78 -25.35 18.39
N THR A 143 20.74 -25.63 19.25
CA THR A 143 20.59 -25.40 20.70
C THR A 143 21.48 -24.29 21.25
N HIS A 144 22.53 -23.93 20.53
CA HIS A 144 23.43 -22.83 20.89
C HIS A 144 23.13 -21.59 20.04
N LYS A 145 22.91 -20.46 20.71
CA LYS A 145 22.71 -19.15 20.06
C LYS A 145 23.87 -18.23 20.40
N LYS A 146 24.69 -17.94 19.40
CA LYS A 146 25.81 -17.01 19.52
C LYS A 146 25.43 -15.66 18.93
N PHE A 147 25.39 -14.63 19.79
CA PHE A 147 25.09 -13.26 19.41
C PHE A 147 26.38 -12.46 19.28
N ASP A 148 26.69 -12.02 18.06
CA ASP A 148 27.78 -11.09 17.79
C ASP A 148 27.18 -9.68 17.58
N ILE A 149 27.35 -8.81 18.58
CA ILE A 149 26.76 -7.47 18.61
C ILE A 149 27.82 -6.41 18.32
N GLY A 150 27.62 -5.67 17.23
CA GLY A 150 28.43 -4.54 16.82
C GLY A 150 27.96 -3.24 17.48
N TYR A 151 28.88 -2.50 18.10
CA TYR A 151 28.58 -1.18 18.68
C TYR A 151 29.47 -0.08 18.11
N ASN A 152 28.90 1.13 17.97
CA ASN A 152 29.64 2.35 17.67
C ASN A 152 29.31 3.42 18.73
N GLY A 153 30.30 3.76 19.55
CA GLY A 153 30.12 4.68 20.67
C GLY A 153 29.19 4.13 21.76
N LYS A 154 27.97 4.68 21.83
CA LYS A 154 26.90 4.32 22.78
C LYS A 154 25.68 3.67 22.10
N ARG A 155 25.81 3.27 20.84
CA ARG A 155 24.71 2.74 20.04
C ARG A 155 25.04 1.36 19.50
N ILE A 156 24.01 0.54 19.34
CA ILE A 156 24.08 -0.75 18.66
C ILE A 156 23.89 -0.49 17.16
N VAL A 157 24.77 -1.07 16.34
CA VAL A 157 24.79 -0.83 14.88
C VAL A 157 24.73 -2.11 14.07
N GLU A 158 24.99 -3.26 14.68
CA GLU A 158 24.92 -4.54 13.99
C GLU A 158 24.58 -5.65 14.98
N VAL A 159 23.77 -6.61 14.54
CA VAL A 159 23.57 -7.87 15.27
C VAL A 159 23.69 -9.04 14.30
N ASN A 160 24.44 -10.05 14.72
CA ASN A 160 24.59 -11.32 14.03
C ASN A 160 24.19 -12.45 14.97
N LEU A 161 23.45 -13.41 14.45
CA LEU A 161 23.13 -14.65 15.13
C LEU A 161 23.77 -15.81 14.40
N THR A 162 24.58 -16.58 15.10
CA THR A 162 25.07 -17.88 14.65
C THR A 162 24.40 -18.96 15.48
N ALA A 163 23.67 -19.86 14.83
CA ALA A 163 23.09 -21.03 15.46
C ALA A 163 24.09 -22.19 15.37
N GLU A 164 24.51 -22.72 16.52
CA GLU A 164 25.49 -23.81 16.62
C GLU A 164 24.91 -24.96 17.46
N ASN A 165 25.66 -26.06 17.57
CA ASN A 165 25.30 -27.28 18.31
C ASN A 165 23.97 -27.92 17.86
N LYS A 166 24.12 -28.81 16.88
CA LYS A 166 23.08 -29.70 16.34
C LYS A 166 22.80 -30.82 17.34
N GLU A 167 21.61 -30.81 17.94
CA GLU A 167 21.13 -31.87 18.82
C GLU A 167 20.02 -32.69 18.15
N ARG A 168 20.08 -34.01 18.30
CA ARG A 168 19.10 -34.92 17.67
C ARG A 168 17.80 -34.91 18.47
N LEU A 169 16.68 -34.76 17.77
CA LEU A 169 15.36 -34.92 18.39
C LEU A 169 15.04 -36.41 18.58
N THR A 170 15.01 -36.86 19.83
CA THR A 170 14.47 -38.17 20.24
C THR A 170 13.43 -38.00 21.35
N PRO A 171 12.43 -38.89 21.46
CA PRO A 171 11.50 -38.89 22.58
C PRO A 171 12.25 -38.94 23.91
N ASP A 172 11.77 -38.20 24.92
CA ASP A 172 12.29 -38.14 26.28
C ASP A 172 13.75 -37.64 26.43
N ALA A 173 14.33 -37.08 25.36
CA ALA A 173 15.65 -36.45 25.45
C ALA A 173 15.61 -35.15 26.25
N LYS A 174 16.68 -34.92 27.03
CA LYS A 174 16.94 -33.64 27.69
C LYS A 174 17.81 -32.79 26.77
N ILE A 175 17.29 -31.66 26.32
CA ILE A 175 17.99 -30.76 25.39
C ILE A 175 18.42 -29.50 26.15
N PRO A 176 19.74 -29.30 26.38
CA PRO A 176 20.25 -28.07 26.98
C PRO A 176 20.28 -26.95 25.95
N PHE A 177 19.80 -25.76 26.31
CA PHE A 177 19.94 -24.55 25.51
C PHE A 177 21.01 -23.63 26.10
N THR A 178 21.88 -23.14 25.24
CA THR A 178 23.03 -22.31 25.60
C THR A 178 23.06 -21.04 24.77
N TYR A 179 23.64 -19.98 25.33
CA TYR A 179 23.86 -18.73 24.60
C TYR A 179 25.22 -18.14 24.91
N GLU A 180 25.72 -17.34 23.98
CA GLU A 180 26.98 -16.59 24.08
C GLU A 180 26.73 -15.18 23.52
N VAL A 181 27.30 -14.15 24.16
CA VAL A 181 27.21 -12.77 23.67
C VAL A 181 28.60 -12.18 23.53
N ASN A 182 28.92 -11.73 22.33
CA ASN A 182 30.19 -11.12 21.98
C ASN A 182 29.98 -9.70 21.44
N TRP A 183 30.50 -8.72 22.15
CA TRP A 183 30.52 -7.32 21.74
C TRP A 183 31.77 -7.00 20.94
N LYS A 184 31.57 -6.39 19.76
CA LYS A 184 32.64 -5.97 18.86
C LYS A 184 32.46 -4.50 18.52
N LYS A 185 33.56 -3.75 18.56
CA LYS A 185 33.55 -2.35 18.10
C LYS A 185 33.42 -2.35 16.58
N SER A 186 32.45 -1.61 16.06
CA SER A 186 32.21 -1.43 14.62
C SER A 186 32.45 0.03 14.22
N ASN A 187 32.82 0.23 12.94
CA ASN A 187 33.00 1.55 12.33
C ASN A 187 31.75 2.02 11.56
N ILE A 188 30.68 1.22 11.55
CA ILE A 188 29.42 1.55 10.88
C ILE A 188 28.73 2.71 11.64
N ASN A 189 28.26 3.71 10.90
CA ASN A 189 27.49 4.80 11.50
C ASN A 189 26.09 4.32 11.87
N PHE A 190 25.46 4.99 12.83
CA PHE A 190 24.11 4.60 13.27
C PHE A 190 23.06 4.68 12.15
N GLU A 191 23.19 5.65 11.25
CA GLU A 191 22.28 5.85 10.11
C GLU A 191 22.35 4.68 9.12
N ASP A 192 23.55 4.15 8.87
CA ASP A 192 23.79 3.06 7.91
C ASP A 192 23.51 1.65 8.48
N ARG A 193 23.01 1.55 9.72
CA ARG A 193 22.86 0.25 10.43
C ARG A 193 21.91 -0.72 9.73
N PHE A 194 20.95 -0.20 8.95
CA PHE A 194 19.99 -1.02 8.21
C PHE A 194 20.48 -1.49 6.85
N ASP A 195 21.59 -0.94 6.32
CA ASP A 195 22.10 -1.25 4.97
C ASP A 195 22.37 -2.74 4.76
N LYS A 196 22.76 -3.45 5.81
CA LYS A 196 22.98 -4.90 5.80
C LYS A 196 21.72 -5.70 5.44
N TYR A 197 20.54 -5.18 5.78
CA TYR A 197 19.26 -5.82 5.50
C TYR A 197 18.69 -5.41 4.14
N LEU A 198 19.25 -4.36 3.53
CA LEU A 198 18.94 -3.96 2.18
C LEU A 198 19.70 -4.90 1.23
N ASP A 199 19.02 -5.45 0.22
CA ASP A 199 19.63 -6.37 -0.76
C ASP A 199 19.95 -5.61 -2.06
N PRO A 200 21.11 -4.90 -2.16
CA PRO A 200 21.43 -4.06 -3.32
C PRO A 200 21.64 -4.87 -4.59
N ASN A 201 22.04 -6.14 -4.47
CA ASN A 201 22.25 -7.03 -5.61
C ASN A 201 20.93 -7.42 -6.29
N PHE A 202 19.83 -7.45 -5.54
CA PHE A 202 18.50 -7.70 -6.07
C PHE A 202 17.86 -6.44 -6.65
N PHE A 203 17.94 -5.32 -5.94
CA PHE A 203 17.43 -4.02 -6.41
C PHE A 203 18.44 -3.31 -7.31
N GLN A 204 18.88 -4.01 -8.37
CA GLN A 204 19.85 -3.46 -9.30
C GLN A 204 19.31 -2.17 -9.92
N HIS A 205 19.94 -1.04 -9.61
CA HIS A 205 19.55 0.27 -10.14
C HIS A 205 19.46 0.27 -11.67
N ARG A 206 20.25 -0.55 -12.38
CA ARG A 206 20.21 -0.69 -13.84
C ARG A 206 18.85 -1.16 -14.36
N ILE A 207 18.21 -2.10 -13.66
CA ILE A 207 16.91 -2.66 -14.08
C ILE A 207 15.80 -1.62 -13.86
N HIS A 208 15.86 -0.89 -12.74
CA HIS A 208 14.92 0.21 -12.47
C HIS A 208 15.06 1.35 -13.48
N TRP A 209 16.29 1.75 -13.84
CA TRP A 209 16.50 2.75 -14.89
C TRP A 209 16.02 2.28 -16.26
N PHE A 210 16.22 1.00 -16.60
CA PHE A 210 15.69 0.43 -17.84
C PHE A 210 14.15 0.47 -17.87
N SER A 211 13.51 0.10 -16.75
CA SER A 211 12.06 0.17 -16.56
C SER A 211 11.53 1.59 -16.77
N ILE A 212 12.14 2.57 -16.10
CA ILE A 212 11.78 3.98 -16.21
C ILE A 212 11.94 4.48 -17.65
N PHE A 213 13.06 4.17 -18.31
CA PHE A 213 13.29 4.62 -19.68
C PHE A 213 12.22 4.06 -20.63
N ASN A 214 11.90 2.78 -20.54
CA ASN A 214 10.87 2.14 -21.36
C ASN A 214 9.50 2.79 -21.14
N SER A 215 9.12 3.01 -19.88
CA SER A 215 7.84 3.63 -19.54
C SER A 215 7.79 5.11 -19.93
N PHE A 216 8.91 5.82 -19.86
CA PHE A 216 9.03 7.20 -20.32
C PHE A 216 8.88 7.33 -21.84
N MET A 217 9.45 6.40 -22.64
CA MET A 217 9.23 6.36 -24.09
C MET A 217 7.75 6.19 -24.44
N MET A 218 7.04 5.33 -23.70
CA MET A 218 5.58 5.14 -23.84
C MET A 218 4.81 6.42 -23.54
N VAL A 219 5.20 7.19 -22.52
CA VAL A 219 4.61 8.51 -22.21
C VAL A 219 4.78 9.47 -23.38
N ILE A 220 5.99 9.62 -23.92
CA ILE A 220 6.25 10.53 -25.04
C ILE A 220 5.36 10.19 -26.23
N PHE A 221 5.26 8.90 -26.57
CA PHE A 221 4.39 8.44 -27.66
C PHE A 221 2.93 8.81 -27.43
N LEU A 222 2.40 8.54 -26.24
CA LEU A 222 1.00 8.81 -25.89
C LEU A 222 0.67 10.31 -25.82
N VAL A 223 1.56 11.11 -25.22
CA VAL A 223 1.42 12.57 -25.20
C VAL A 223 1.46 13.13 -26.62
N GLY A 224 2.32 12.59 -27.49
CA GLY A 224 2.37 12.94 -28.91
C GLY A 224 1.05 12.64 -29.62
N LEU A 225 0.46 11.46 -29.37
CA LEU A 225 -0.84 11.06 -29.93
C LEU A 225 -1.98 11.97 -29.44
N VAL A 226 -2.07 12.23 -28.13
CA VAL A 226 -3.07 13.15 -27.56
C VAL A 226 -2.91 14.57 -28.11
N SER A 227 -1.66 15.05 -28.21
CA SER A 227 -1.35 16.36 -28.79
C SER A 227 -1.74 16.43 -30.26
N MET A 228 -1.51 15.37 -31.04
CA MET A 228 -1.95 15.27 -32.42
C MET A 228 -3.47 15.31 -32.53
N ILE A 229 -4.21 14.58 -31.68
CA ILE A 229 -5.67 14.63 -31.64
C ILE A 229 -6.14 16.06 -31.37
N LEU A 230 -5.61 16.70 -30.32
CA LEU A 230 -5.98 18.06 -29.94
C LEU A 230 -5.65 19.07 -31.06
N MET A 231 -4.44 19.01 -31.62
CA MET A 231 -4.01 19.88 -32.71
C MET A 231 -4.79 19.65 -34.00
N ARG A 232 -5.16 18.40 -34.31
CA ARG A 232 -5.98 18.06 -35.47
C ARG A 232 -7.39 18.63 -35.30
N THR A 233 -7.98 18.52 -34.11
CA THR A 233 -9.27 19.12 -33.79
C THR A 233 -9.20 20.65 -33.92
N LEU A 234 -8.18 21.28 -33.33
CA LEU A 234 -8.01 22.74 -33.37
C LEU A 234 -7.70 23.29 -34.77
N ARG A 235 -6.77 22.70 -35.54
CA ARG A 235 -6.41 23.18 -36.89
C ARG A 235 -7.55 23.03 -37.89
N LYS A 236 -8.30 21.93 -37.79
CA LYS A 236 -9.45 21.69 -38.68
C LYS A 236 -10.57 22.70 -38.42
N ASP A 237 -10.75 23.10 -37.17
CA ASP A 237 -11.70 24.14 -36.82
C ASP A 237 -11.21 25.53 -37.28
N TYR A 238 -9.93 25.87 -37.08
CA TYR A 238 -9.36 27.14 -37.56
C TYR A 238 -9.42 27.30 -39.09
N ALA A 239 -9.12 26.24 -39.85
CA ALA A 239 -9.16 26.24 -41.31
C ALA A 239 -10.58 26.34 -41.90
N ARG A 240 -11.62 26.07 -41.09
CA ARG A 240 -13.02 26.30 -41.46
C ARG A 240 -13.38 27.78 -41.28
N TYR A 241 -13.02 28.38 -40.14
CA TYR A 241 -13.27 29.81 -39.91
C TYR A 241 -12.56 30.72 -40.92
N SER A 242 -11.34 30.37 -41.36
CA SER A 242 -10.65 31.13 -42.41
C SER A 242 -11.29 30.99 -43.79
N LYS A 243 -12.21 30.03 -44.00
CA LYS A 243 -12.98 29.86 -45.23
C LYS A 243 -14.39 30.43 -45.14
N ASP A 244 -14.93 30.58 -43.93
CA ASP A 244 -16.24 31.21 -43.69
C ASP A 244 -16.21 32.74 -43.86
N ASP A 245 -15.03 33.39 -43.90
CA ASP A 245 -14.91 34.82 -44.25
C ASP A 245 -15.03 35.09 -45.78
N ASP A 246 -15.05 34.05 -46.63
CA ASP A 246 -14.98 34.17 -48.11
C ASP A 246 -16.24 33.69 -48.87
N LEU A 247 -17.30 33.20 -48.21
CA LEU A 247 -18.47 32.65 -48.91
C LEU A 247 -19.81 33.06 -48.29
N ASP A 248 -20.68 33.63 -49.14
CA ASP A 248 -22.05 34.06 -48.84
C ASP A 248 -22.96 32.95 -48.28
N ASP A 249 -23.88 33.40 -47.43
CA ASP A 249 -24.80 32.72 -46.51
C ASP A 249 -25.89 31.77 -47.12
N LEU A 250 -25.58 30.89 -48.08
CA LEU A 250 -26.63 30.02 -48.68
C LEU A 250 -26.22 28.59 -49.06
N GLU A 251 -25.43 27.91 -48.23
CA GLU A 251 -25.27 26.43 -48.29
C GLU A 251 -25.30 25.82 -46.89
N LYS A 252 -26.18 26.38 -46.06
CA LYS A 252 -26.23 26.21 -44.60
C LYS A 252 -27.36 25.25 -44.20
N ASP A 253 -27.27 23.97 -44.61
CA ASP A 253 -27.88 22.84 -43.88
C ASP A 253 -27.47 21.47 -44.47
N LEU A 254 -27.22 20.50 -43.57
CA LEU A 254 -27.27 19.03 -43.82
C LEU A 254 -26.11 18.30 -44.54
N GLY A 255 -24.85 18.52 -44.14
CA GLY A 255 -23.73 17.66 -44.56
C GLY A 255 -22.66 17.40 -43.49
N ASP A 256 -22.84 16.34 -42.69
CA ASP A 256 -21.83 15.70 -41.82
C ASP A 256 -21.16 16.58 -40.73
N GLU A 257 -21.94 17.04 -39.74
CA GLU A 257 -21.35 17.50 -38.48
C GLU A 257 -20.77 16.32 -37.69
N TYR A 258 -19.45 16.36 -37.43
CA TYR A 258 -18.64 15.29 -36.80
C TYR A 258 -19.25 14.70 -35.51
N GLY A 259 -19.24 13.36 -35.39
CA GLY A 259 -19.89 12.57 -34.32
C GLY A 259 -19.77 13.11 -32.89
N TRP A 260 -18.58 13.52 -32.43
CA TRP A 260 -18.46 14.08 -31.07
C TRP A 260 -19.13 15.47 -30.91
N LYS A 261 -19.17 16.32 -31.95
CA LYS A 261 -19.82 17.63 -31.85
C LYS A 261 -21.34 17.52 -31.72
N GLN A 262 -21.93 16.49 -32.31
CA GLN A 262 -23.38 16.27 -32.27
C GLN A 262 -23.91 15.96 -30.87
N VAL A 263 -23.06 15.48 -29.95
CA VAL A 263 -23.49 15.14 -28.57
C VAL A 263 -23.33 16.28 -27.58
N HIS A 264 -23.02 17.51 -28.03
CA HIS A 264 -22.79 18.68 -27.16
C HIS A 264 -23.91 18.92 -26.13
N GLY A 265 -25.17 18.67 -26.50
CA GLY A 265 -26.34 18.87 -25.62
C GLY A 265 -26.55 17.76 -24.58
N ASP A 266 -25.82 16.63 -24.67
CA ASP A 266 -26.00 15.46 -23.80
C ASP A 266 -24.74 15.08 -22.99
N VAL A 267 -23.57 15.60 -23.37
CA VAL A 267 -22.26 15.29 -22.77
C VAL A 267 -22.15 15.62 -21.28
N PHE A 268 -22.85 16.66 -20.82
CA PHE A 268 -22.76 17.14 -19.43
C PHE A 268 -23.90 16.62 -18.54
N ARG A 269 -24.67 15.63 -19.00
CA ARG A 269 -25.74 15.02 -18.19
C ARG A 269 -25.19 14.43 -16.89
N PRO A 270 -26.00 14.43 -15.81
CA PRO A 270 -25.67 13.72 -14.59
C PRO A 270 -25.46 12.22 -14.84
N VAL A 271 -24.45 11.65 -14.17
CA VAL A 271 -24.16 10.21 -14.26
C VAL A 271 -25.27 9.36 -13.64
N PRO A 272 -25.51 8.13 -14.16
CA PRO A 272 -26.26 7.12 -13.42
C PRO A 272 -25.52 6.76 -12.12
N HIS A 273 -26.26 6.46 -11.05
CA HIS A 273 -25.71 6.15 -9.73
C HIS A 273 -24.76 7.23 -9.17
N LEU A 274 -25.15 8.50 -9.29
CA LEU A 274 -24.36 9.68 -8.90
C LEU A 274 -23.71 9.61 -7.51
N ALA A 275 -24.40 9.05 -6.51
CA ALA A 275 -23.84 8.93 -5.15
C ALA A 275 -22.60 8.02 -5.12
N CYS A 276 -22.62 6.89 -5.83
CA CYS A 276 -21.49 5.96 -5.90
C CYS A 276 -20.33 6.56 -6.70
N PHE A 277 -20.64 7.14 -7.87
CA PHE A 277 -19.63 7.77 -8.72
C PHE A 277 -18.87 8.89 -8.00
N SER A 278 -19.60 9.81 -7.37
CA SER A 278 -19.00 10.92 -6.61
C SER A 278 -18.22 10.45 -5.38
N ALA A 279 -18.69 9.40 -4.68
CA ALA A 279 -17.95 8.80 -3.57
C ALA A 279 -16.64 8.14 -4.03
N LEU A 280 -16.64 7.43 -5.16
CA LEU A 280 -15.43 6.82 -5.74
C LEU A 280 -14.42 7.88 -6.19
N VAL A 281 -14.88 8.95 -6.86
CA VAL A 281 -14.02 10.06 -7.28
C VAL A 281 -13.43 10.78 -6.06
N GLY A 282 -14.24 11.08 -5.03
CA GLY A 282 -13.74 11.65 -3.77
C GLY A 282 -12.70 10.76 -3.10
N ALA A 283 -12.97 9.46 -3.01
CA ALA A 283 -12.06 8.47 -2.45
C ALA A 283 -10.73 8.41 -3.23
N GLY A 284 -10.77 8.50 -4.57
CA GLY A 284 -9.55 8.49 -5.37
C GLY A 284 -8.71 9.77 -5.25
N TYR A 285 -9.33 10.94 -5.07
CA TYR A 285 -8.60 12.15 -4.71
C TYR A 285 -7.86 11.98 -3.39
N GLN A 286 -8.55 11.48 -2.36
CA GLN A 286 -7.93 11.20 -1.05
C GLN A 286 -6.80 10.17 -1.19
N LEU A 287 -7.07 9.02 -1.81
CA LEU A 287 -6.06 7.97 -1.98
C LEU A 287 -4.83 8.46 -2.76
N THR A 288 -5.02 9.28 -3.80
CA THR A 288 -3.90 9.87 -4.54
C THR A 288 -3.03 10.73 -3.64
N VAL A 289 -3.63 11.59 -2.82
CA VAL A 289 -2.91 12.44 -1.86
C VAL A 289 -2.23 11.61 -0.78
N VAL A 290 -2.90 10.58 -0.25
CA VAL A 290 -2.34 9.67 0.75
C VAL A 290 -1.13 8.94 0.20
N THR A 291 -1.23 8.32 -0.99
CA THR A 291 -0.11 7.61 -1.61
C THR A 291 1.06 8.55 -1.87
N LEU A 292 0.82 9.75 -2.42
CA LEU A 292 1.88 10.72 -2.67
C LEU A 292 2.54 11.18 -1.36
N ALA A 293 1.76 11.52 -0.34
CA ALA A 293 2.26 11.96 0.95
C ALA A 293 3.06 10.87 1.66
N VAL A 294 2.56 9.63 1.69
CA VAL A 294 3.28 8.49 2.28
C VAL A 294 4.61 8.26 1.57
N ILE A 295 4.66 8.26 0.23
CA ILE A 295 5.93 8.10 -0.50
C ILE A 295 6.91 9.23 -0.14
N ILE A 296 6.44 10.48 -0.08
CA ILE A 296 7.27 11.64 0.27
C ILE A 296 7.80 11.52 1.71
N PHE A 297 6.94 11.21 2.68
CA PHE A 297 7.35 11.05 4.08
C PHE A 297 8.30 9.87 4.26
N THR A 298 8.13 8.77 3.51
CA THR A 298 9.07 7.65 3.56
C THR A 298 10.45 8.02 3.00
N ILE A 299 10.52 8.88 1.97
CA ILE A 299 11.80 9.37 1.42
C ILE A 299 12.52 10.28 2.41
N PHE A 300 11.81 11.20 3.08
CA PHE A 300 12.42 12.18 3.98
C PHE A 300 12.62 11.69 5.41
N GLY A 301 11.78 10.78 5.88
CA GLY A 301 11.74 10.33 7.27
C GLY A 301 12.35 8.95 7.53
N GLU A 302 12.93 8.31 6.51
CA GLU A 302 13.54 6.98 6.60
C GLU A 302 12.66 5.96 7.37
N LEU A 303 11.35 6.00 7.13
CA LEU A 303 10.32 5.25 7.88
C LEU A 303 10.46 3.71 7.81
N TYR A 304 11.46 3.20 7.11
CA TYR A 304 11.82 1.78 7.06
C TYR A 304 12.70 1.32 8.23
N THR A 305 13.27 2.26 9.01
CA THR A 305 14.13 1.96 10.17
C THR A 305 13.32 1.57 11.41
N GLU A 306 12.11 2.10 11.56
CA GLU A 306 11.23 1.85 12.70
C GLU A 306 10.13 0.85 12.36
N ARG A 307 9.85 -0.05 13.31
CA ARG A 307 8.79 -1.06 13.20
C ARG A 307 7.41 -0.40 13.17
N GLY A 308 6.54 -0.84 12.26
CA GLY A 308 5.17 -0.34 12.16
C GLY A 308 5.01 1.13 11.72
N SER A 309 6.09 1.91 11.60
CA SER A 309 6.05 3.36 11.38
C SER A 309 5.39 3.75 10.05
N LEU A 310 5.65 3.00 8.98
CA LEU A 310 5.00 3.20 7.67
C LEU A 310 3.48 3.01 7.75
N LEU A 311 3.01 1.98 8.46
CA LEU A 311 1.57 1.71 8.61
C LEU A 311 0.90 2.79 9.49
N SER A 312 1.53 3.18 10.59
CA SER A 312 1.05 4.25 11.48
C SER A 312 0.91 5.57 10.71
N THR A 313 1.95 5.93 9.97
CA THR A 313 1.99 7.13 9.12
C THR A 313 0.89 7.08 8.06
N ALA A 314 0.67 5.94 7.41
CA ALA A 314 -0.40 5.78 6.42
C ALA A 314 -1.80 5.95 7.04
N ILE A 315 -2.07 5.37 8.22
CA ILE A 315 -3.36 5.51 8.93
C ILE A 315 -3.58 6.98 9.32
N PHE A 316 -2.55 7.64 9.87
CA PHE A 316 -2.61 9.04 10.27
C PHE A 316 -2.87 9.97 9.08
N ILE A 317 -2.12 9.82 7.99
CA ILE A 317 -2.29 10.63 6.78
C ILE A 317 -3.66 10.37 6.16
N TYR A 318 -4.13 9.12 6.12
CA TYR A 318 -5.47 8.79 5.64
C TYR A 318 -6.55 9.51 6.46
N ALA A 319 -6.46 9.47 7.79
CA ALA A 319 -7.38 10.18 8.66
C ALA A 319 -7.32 11.70 8.44
N ALA A 320 -6.12 12.30 8.42
CA ALA A 320 -5.91 13.74 8.24
C ALA A 320 -6.41 14.27 6.88
N THR A 321 -6.33 13.45 5.83
CA THR A 321 -6.76 13.82 4.45
C THR A 321 -8.25 13.52 4.18
N SER A 322 -9.00 13.01 5.17
CA SER A 322 -10.44 12.73 5.06
C SER A 322 -11.31 13.92 4.57
N PRO A 323 -10.98 15.20 4.85
CA PRO A 323 -11.71 16.33 4.28
C PRO A 323 -11.61 16.41 2.74
N ILE A 324 -10.52 15.94 2.14
CA ILE A 324 -10.32 15.94 0.68
C ILE A 324 -11.38 15.07 -0.01
N ASN A 325 -11.61 13.87 0.54
CA ASN A 325 -12.66 12.95 0.06
C ASN A 325 -14.03 13.62 0.09
N GLY A 326 -14.36 14.23 1.24
CA GLY A 326 -15.62 14.94 1.42
C GLY A 326 -15.77 16.12 0.45
N TYR A 327 -14.71 16.91 0.26
CA TYR A 327 -14.70 18.11 -0.58
C TYR A 327 -14.93 17.78 -2.06
N PHE A 328 -14.12 16.89 -2.64
CA PHE A 328 -14.23 16.55 -4.06
C PHE A 328 -15.47 15.69 -4.35
N GLY A 329 -15.81 14.73 -3.49
CA GLY A 329 -17.03 13.93 -3.65
C GLY A 329 -18.30 14.76 -3.49
N GLY A 330 -18.37 15.59 -2.43
CA GLY A 330 -19.51 16.44 -2.13
C GLY A 330 -19.73 17.54 -3.18
N SER A 331 -18.65 18.20 -3.64
CA SER A 331 -18.74 19.21 -4.69
C SER A 331 -19.23 18.61 -6.01
N LEU A 332 -18.69 17.46 -6.44
CA LEU A 332 -19.13 16.79 -7.67
C LEU A 332 -20.59 16.34 -7.59
N TYR A 333 -21.01 15.79 -6.44
CA TYR A 333 -22.40 15.40 -6.21
C TYR A 333 -23.36 16.59 -6.31
N ALA A 334 -22.99 17.74 -5.74
CA ALA A 334 -23.78 18.97 -5.83
C ALA A 334 -23.81 19.54 -7.27
N ARG A 335 -22.67 19.59 -7.96
CA ARG A 335 -22.56 20.06 -9.36
C ARG A 335 -23.48 19.32 -10.31
N MET A 336 -23.67 18.02 -10.08
CA MET A 336 -24.52 17.15 -10.90
C MET A 336 -26.00 17.11 -10.44
N GLY A 337 -26.41 18.01 -9.53
CA GLY A 337 -27.80 18.15 -9.10
C GLY A 337 -28.26 17.15 -8.02
N GLY A 338 -27.34 16.54 -7.29
CA GLY A 338 -27.65 15.59 -6.23
C GLY A 338 -28.32 16.24 -5.00
N LYS A 339 -29.47 15.69 -4.57
CA LYS A 339 -30.26 16.21 -3.43
C LYS A 339 -29.92 15.54 -2.09
N LEU A 340 -29.65 14.24 -2.10
CA LEU A 340 -29.45 13.41 -0.90
C LEU A 340 -27.98 13.40 -0.46
N TRP A 341 -27.46 14.58 -0.12
CA TRP A 341 -26.04 14.78 0.17
C TRP A 341 -25.52 14.04 1.41
N ILE A 342 -26.36 13.86 2.45
CA ILE A 342 -25.96 13.12 3.66
C ILE A 342 -25.67 11.65 3.30
N LYS A 343 -26.50 11.05 2.43
CA LYS A 343 -26.30 9.68 1.96
C LYS A 343 -25.00 9.55 1.17
N GLN A 344 -24.68 10.54 0.33
CA GLN A 344 -23.42 10.55 -0.41
C GLN A 344 -22.21 10.73 0.53
N MET A 345 -22.31 11.61 1.53
CA MET A 345 -21.27 11.83 2.54
C MET A 345 -20.99 10.56 3.35
N LEU A 346 -22.03 9.88 3.84
CA LEU A 346 -21.89 8.60 4.54
C LEU A 346 -21.24 7.53 3.65
N LEU A 347 -21.67 7.44 2.39
CA LEU A 347 -21.06 6.52 1.44
C LEU A 347 -19.58 6.85 1.22
N SER A 348 -19.23 8.13 1.03
CA SER A 348 -17.85 8.60 0.84
C SER A 348 -16.95 8.33 2.06
N ALA A 349 -17.47 8.53 3.28
CA ALA A 349 -16.73 8.29 4.51
C ALA A 349 -16.47 6.78 4.77
N PHE A 350 -17.46 5.91 4.50
CA PHE A 350 -17.38 4.50 4.88
C PHE A 350 -17.04 3.54 3.75
N LEU A 351 -17.04 3.96 2.47
CA LEU A 351 -16.78 3.06 1.33
C LEU A 351 -15.46 2.29 1.49
N LEU A 352 -14.35 2.99 1.69
CA LEU A 352 -13.03 2.35 1.84
C LEU A 352 -12.83 1.69 3.20
N PRO A 353 -13.14 2.34 4.35
CA PRO A 353 -13.00 1.71 5.66
C PRO A 353 -13.80 0.40 5.79
N VAL A 354 -15.04 0.34 5.28
CA VAL A 354 -15.85 -0.89 5.34
C VAL A 354 -15.24 -1.99 4.47
N LEU A 355 -14.70 -1.65 3.29
CA LEU A 355 -14.06 -2.65 2.43
C LEU A 355 -12.78 -3.20 3.08
N VAL A 356 -11.94 -2.33 3.65
CA VAL A 356 -10.70 -2.74 4.33
C VAL A 356 -11.00 -3.51 5.61
N CYS A 357 -11.92 -3.03 6.45
CA CYS A 357 -12.29 -3.72 7.69
C CYS A 357 -13.01 -5.03 7.39
N GLY A 358 -13.83 -5.09 6.33
CA GLY A 358 -14.53 -6.31 5.93
C GLY A 358 -13.58 -7.41 5.47
N THR A 359 -12.59 -7.09 4.64
CA THR A 359 -11.56 -8.07 4.24
C THR A 359 -10.66 -8.44 5.41
N ALA A 360 -10.25 -7.48 6.23
CA ALA A 360 -9.44 -7.74 7.42
C ALA A 360 -10.18 -8.63 8.43
N PHE A 361 -11.47 -8.39 8.67
CA PHE A 361 -12.30 -9.21 9.57
C PHE A 361 -12.45 -10.65 9.06
N PHE A 362 -12.66 -10.82 7.74
CA PHE A 362 -12.72 -12.15 7.13
C PHE A 362 -11.40 -12.92 7.27
N ILE A 363 -10.27 -12.27 6.97
CA ILE A 363 -8.94 -12.86 7.15
C ILE A 363 -8.68 -13.15 8.64
N ASN A 364 -9.12 -12.27 9.53
CA ASN A 364 -8.96 -12.41 10.97
C ASN A 364 -9.70 -13.63 11.52
N PHE A 365 -10.88 -13.94 11.00
CA PHE A 365 -11.61 -15.15 11.39
C PHE A 365 -10.79 -16.42 11.11
N ILE A 366 -10.12 -16.47 9.97
CA ILE A 366 -9.22 -17.58 9.62
C ILE A 366 -7.95 -17.53 10.49
N ALA A 367 -7.38 -16.35 10.74
CA ALA A 367 -6.22 -16.19 11.62
C ALA A 367 -6.48 -16.76 13.02
N MET A 368 -7.65 -16.46 13.59
CA MET A 368 -8.10 -16.99 14.89
C MET A 368 -8.27 -18.50 14.88
N TYR A 369 -8.82 -19.09 13.80
CA TYR A 369 -8.93 -20.53 13.65
C TYR A 369 -7.56 -21.24 13.65
N TYR A 370 -6.54 -20.60 13.07
CA TYR A 370 -5.17 -21.11 13.07
C TYR A 370 -4.42 -20.79 14.38
N HIS A 371 -4.96 -19.98 15.31
CA HIS A 371 -4.20 -19.43 16.45
C HIS A 371 -2.92 -18.68 16.02
N ALA A 372 -2.96 -18.00 14.86
CA ALA A 372 -1.83 -17.24 14.35
C ALA A 372 -1.65 -15.92 15.13
N SER A 373 -0.41 -15.49 15.37
CA SER A 373 -0.07 -14.17 15.97
C SER A 373 -0.55 -12.98 15.14
N ARG A 374 -0.90 -13.23 13.87
CA ARG A 374 -1.48 -12.24 12.97
C ARG A 374 -2.97 -12.03 13.18
N ALA A 375 -3.58 -12.71 14.15
CA ALA A 375 -4.92 -12.41 14.61
C ALA A 375 -4.93 -11.04 15.30
N ILE A 376 -5.67 -10.10 14.73
CA ILE A 376 -5.86 -8.75 15.25
C ILE A 376 -6.63 -8.84 16.57
N PRO A 377 -6.07 -8.31 17.68
CA PRO A 377 -6.77 -8.34 18.96
C PRO A 377 -7.99 -7.43 18.94
N PHE A 378 -8.99 -7.77 19.76
CA PHE A 378 -10.26 -7.04 19.83
C PHE A 378 -10.09 -5.55 20.15
N GLY A 379 -9.13 -5.20 21.00
CA GLY A 379 -8.81 -3.80 21.33
C GLY A 379 -8.42 -2.97 20.10
N SER A 380 -7.57 -3.51 19.23
CA SER A 380 -7.14 -2.86 17.99
C SER A 380 -8.30 -2.67 17.00
N MET A 381 -9.24 -3.62 16.95
CA MET A 381 -10.46 -3.47 16.13
C MET A 381 -11.33 -2.31 16.61
N ILE A 382 -11.54 -2.18 17.92
CA ILE A 382 -12.28 -1.04 18.50
C ILE A 382 -11.54 0.27 18.22
N ALA A 383 -10.21 0.29 18.33
CA ALA A 383 -9.42 1.48 18.04
C ALA A 383 -9.59 1.95 16.58
N VAL A 384 -9.50 1.03 15.61
CA VAL A 384 -9.73 1.34 14.19
C VAL A 384 -11.16 1.83 13.93
N MET A 385 -12.17 1.19 14.53
CA MET A 385 -13.57 1.65 14.44
C MET A 385 -13.74 3.05 15.05
N SER A 386 -13.06 3.33 16.16
CA SER A 386 -13.09 4.65 16.81
C SER A 386 -12.48 5.72 15.92
N ILE A 387 -11.36 5.44 15.26
CA ILE A 387 -10.76 6.35 14.27
C ILE A 387 -11.75 6.63 13.12
N CYS A 388 -12.42 5.58 12.61
CA CYS A 388 -13.39 5.74 11.53
C CYS A 388 -14.59 6.61 11.93
N THR A 389 -15.14 6.43 13.13
CA THR A 389 -16.34 7.14 13.58
C THR A 389 -16.04 8.53 14.15
N PHE A 390 -14.97 8.69 14.94
CA PHE A 390 -14.68 9.94 15.66
C PHE A 390 -13.70 10.86 14.94
N VAL A 391 -12.95 10.36 13.95
CA VAL A 391 -11.99 11.17 13.19
C VAL A 391 -12.43 11.28 11.73
N ILE A 392 -12.50 10.15 11.02
CA ILE A 392 -12.74 10.15 9.56
C ILE A 392 -14.12 10.75 9.23
N LEU A 393 -15.18 10.26 9.87
CA LEU A 393 -16.55 10.74 9.63
C LEU A 393 -16.73 12.27 9.82
N PRO A 394 -16.37 12.88 10.97
CA PRO A 394 -16.52 14.33 11.13
C PRO A 394 -15.61 15.13 10.19
N LEU A 395 -14.39 14.68 9.92
CA LEU A 395 -13.50 15.38 8.98
C LEU A 395 -14.05 15.32 7.54
N THR A 396 -14.61 14.18 7.11
CA THR A 396 -15.29 14.06 5.82
C THR A 396 -16.53 14.94 5.75
N LEU A 397 -17.32 15.03 6.82
CA LEU A 397 -18.48 15.93 6.90
C LEU A 397 -18.06 17.39 6.66
N VAL A 398 -17.02 17.87 7.34
CA VAL A 398 -16.47 19.24 7.15
C VAL A 398 -16.07 19.44 5.69
N GLY A 399 -15.33 18.49 5.12
CA GLY A 399 -14.97 18.51 3.70
C GLY A 399 -16.17 18.61 2.77
N THR A 400 -17.21 17.81 3.00
CA THR A 400 -18.43 17.81 2.19
C THR A 400 -19.18 19.13 2.26
N VAL A 401 -19.33 19.72 3.44
CA VAL A 401 -20.00 21.02 3.58
C VAL A 401 -19.23 22.11 2.83
N LEU A 402 -17.90 22.15 2.98
CA LEU A 402 -17.04 23.10 2.27
C LEU A 402 -17.11 22.92 0.75
N GLY A 403 -17.00 21.68 0.26
CA GLY A 403 -17.01 21.38 -1.17
C GLY A 403 -18.33 21.76 -1.83
N ARG A 404 -19.46 21.52 -1.15
CA ARG A 404 -20.78 21.87 -1.67
C ARG A 404 -21.00 23.38 -1.73
N ASN A 405 -20.52 24.13 -0.74
CA ASN A 405 -20.72 25.57 -0.69
C ASN A 405 -19.77 26.32 -1.62
N LEU A 406 -18.50 25.92 -1.70
CA LEU A 406 -17.47 26.61 -2.49
C LEU A 406 -17.47 26.20 -3.96
N ALA A 407 -17.75 24.93 -4.23
CA ALA A 407 -17.56 24.33 -5.54
C ALA A 407 -18.79 23.55 -6.02
N GLY A 408 -19.94 23.64 -5.36
CA GLY A 408 -21.13 22.83 -5.70
C GLY A 408 -21.99 23.36 -6.85
N GLN A 409 -21.74 24.58 -7.35
CA GLN A 409 -22.55 25.16 -8.42
C GLN A 409 -22.27 24.49 -9.77
N PRO A 410 -23.30 24.10 -10.54
CA PRO A 410 -23.12 23.59 -11.89
C PRO A 410 -22.49 24.64 -12.81
N ASP A 411 -21.40 24.28 -13.47
CA ASP A 411 -20.71 25.12 -14.44
C ASP A 411 -20.43 24.27 -15.69
N TYR A 412 -21.41 24.23 -16.59
CA TYR A 412 -21.40 23.45 -17.82
C TYR A 412 -21.18 24.37 -19.03
N PRO A 413 -20.20 24.07 -19.91
CA PRO A 413 -19.94 24.87 -21.11
C PRO A 413 -21.12 24.93 -22.09
N CYS A 414 -21.96 23.90 -22.13
CA CYS A 414 -23.09 23.80 -23.05
C CYS A 414 -24.38 23.54 -22.27
N ARG A 415 -25.50 24.04 -22.82
CA ARG A 415 -26.84 23.76 -22.29
C ARG A 415 -27.18 22.27 -22.49
N ILE A 416 -27.73 21.65 -21.45
CA ILE A 416 -28.17 20.25 -21.49
C ILE A 416 -29.58 20.17 -22.07
N ASN A 417 -29.79 19.30 -23.04
CA ASN A 417 -31.10 19.03 -23.64
C ASN A 417 -32.05 18.37 -22.65
N ALA A 418 -33.36 18.59 -22.77
CA ALA A 418 -34.33 17.94 -21.89
C ALA A 418 -34.42 16.43 -22.15
N VAL A 419 -34.53 16.04 -23.42
CA VAL A 419 -34.66 14.64 -23.86
C VAL A 419 -33.30 14.09 -24.31
N PRO A 420 -32.85 12.93 -23.80
CA PRO A 420 -31.60 12.32 -24.24
C PRO A 420 -31.71 11.83 -25.68
N ARG A 421 -30.69 12.10 -26.50
CA ARG A 421 -30.61 11.58 -27.86
C ARG A 421 -30.43 10.05 -27.85
N PRO A 422 -31.06 9.30 -28.80
CA PRO A 422 -30.77 7.89 -29.00
C PRO A 422 -29.32 7.69 -29.47
N ILE A 423 -28.64 6.70 -28.90
CA ILE A 423 -27.26 6.35 -29.27
C ILE A 423 -27.31 5.45 -30.51
N PRO A 424 -26.58 5.77 -31.59
CA PRO A 424 -26.58 4.95 -32.79
C PRO A 424 -25.90 3.58 -32.55
N GLU A 425 -26.19 2.62 -33.42
CA GLU A 425 -25.47 1.35 -33.43
C GLU A 425 -24.00 1.58 -33.78
N LYS A 426 -23.11 1.06 -32.94
CA LYS A 426 -21.67 1.24 -33.06
C LYS A 426 -20.98 -0.06 -33.41
N LYS A 427 -19.78 0.06 -33.98
CA LYS A 427 -18.92 -1.10 -34.26
C LYS A 427 -18.50 -1.75 -32.95
N TRP A 428 -18.29 -3.06 -32.97
CA TRP A 428 -17.95 -3.86 -31.78
C TRP A 428 -16.78 -3.30 -30.95
N PHE A 429 -15.75 -2.74 -31.59
CA PHE A 429 -14.57 -2.19 -30.91
C PHE A 429 -14.79 -0.80 -30.28
N MET A 430 -15.89 -0.12 -30.63
CA MET A 430 -16.30 1.15 -30.02
C MET A 430 -17.26 0.95 -28.84
N GLU A 431 -17.60 -0.30 -28.51
CA GLU A 431 -18.40 -0.60 -27.32
C GLU A 431 -17.68 -0.20 -26.03
N PRO A 432 -18.36 0.38 -25.03
CA PRO A 432 -17.71 0.94 -23.84
C PRO A 432 -17.00 -0.16 -23.05
N PHE A 433 -17.55 -1.37 -23.04
CA PHE A 433 -16.94 -2.53 -22.40
C PHE A 433 -15.58 -2.89 -23.00
N ILE A 434 -15.46 -2.89 -24.34
CA ILE A 434 -14.21 -3.20 -25.03
C ILE A 434 -13.20 -2.07 -24.80
N ILE A 435 -13.64 -0.81 -24.85
CA ILE A 435 -12.80 0.37 -24.54
C ILE A 435 -12.27 0.30 -23.09
N ILE A 436 -13.11 -0.12 -22.14
CA ILE A 436 -12.73 -0.25 -20.73
C ILE A 436 -11.62 -1.28 -20.57
N ILE A 437 -11.77 -2.47 -21.16
CA ILE A 437 -10.75 -3.52 -21.07
C ILE A 437 -9.45 -3.06 -21.74
N MET A 438 -9.52 -2.56 -22.98
CA MET A 438 -8.34 -2.15 -23.74
C MET A 438 -7.57 -0.98 -23.08
N GLY A 439 -8.27 -0.07 -22.40
CA GLY A 439 -7.67 1.10 -21.77
C GLY A 439 -6.64 0.78 -20.68
N GLY A 440 -6.77 -0.35 -19.99
CA GLY A 440 -5.90 -0.72 -18.87
C GLY A 440 -4.56 -1.34 -19.29
N ILE A 441 -4.43 -1.80 -20.54
CA ILE A 441 -3.27 -2.55 -21.03
C ILE A 441 -2.00 -1.69 -21.03
N LEU A 442 -2.08 -0.48 -21.59
CA LEU A 442 -0.92 0.41 -21.73
C LEU A 442 -0.42 0.94 -20.37
N PRO A 443 -1.29 1.45 -19.47
CA PRO A 443 -0.83 1.83 -18.14
C PRO A 443 -0.25 0.65 -17.36
N PHE A 444 -0.81 -0.56 -17.47
CA PHE A 444 -0.24 -1.75 -16.85
C PHE A 444 1.15 -2.08 -17.41
N GLY A 445 1.33 -2.04 -18.73
CA GLY A 445 2.63 -2.26 -19.37
C GLY A 445 3.70 -1.28 -18.88
N SER A 446 3.32 -0.03 -18.55
CA SER A 446 4.24 0.99 -18.04
C SER A 446 4.71 0.76 -16.60
N ILE A 447 4.02 -0.07 -15.81
CA ILE A 447 4.38 -0.35 -14.41
C ILE A 447 4.77 -1.81 -14.16
N PHE A 448 4.68 -2.67 -15.17
CA PHE A 448 4.82 -4.12 -15.03
C PHE A 448 6.11 -4.57 -14.35
N ILE A 449 7.26 -3.99 -14.75
CA ILE A 449 8.57 -4.33 -14.18
C ILE A 449 8.65 -3.92 -12.70
N GLU A 450 8.14 -2.74 -12.36
CA GLU A 450 8.16 -2.23 -10.98
C GLU A 450 7.19 -3.00 -10.09
N MET A 451 6.05 -3.41 -10.65
CA MET A 451 5.09 -4.26 -9.94
C MET A 451 5.73 -5.59 -9.51
N TYR A 452 6.62 -6.17 -10.31
CA TYR A 452 7.38 -7.36 -9.92
C TYR A 452 8.27 -7.12 -8.69
N PHE A 453 8.97 -5.98 -8.63
CA PHE A 453 9.81 -5.60 -7.49
C PHE A 453 8.97 -5.31 -6.24
N ILE A 454 7.85 -4.61 -6.40
CA ILE A 454 6.89 -4.36 -5.32
C ILE A 454 6.38 -5.69 -4.76
N PHE A 455 5.93 -6.62 -5.61
CA PHE A 455 5.41 -7.92 -5.17
C PHE A 455 6.49 -8.74 -4.46
N THR A 456 7.72 -8.73 -5.00
CA THR A 456 8.82 -9.46 -4.35
C THR A 456 9.21 -8.85 -3.01
N SER A 457 9.09 -7.54 -2.86
CA SER A 457 9.37 -6.88 -1.59
C SER A 457 8.34 -7.23 -0.52
N PHE A 458 7.04 -7.13 -0.86
CA PHE A 458 5.95 -7.45 0.06
C PHE A 458 5.85 -8.95 0.40
N TRP A 459 6.13 -9.84 -0.56
CA TRP A 459 5.88 -11.27 -0.40
C TRP A 459 7.14 -12.13 -0.20
N ALA A 460 8.35 -11.60 -0.42
CA ALA A 460 9.61 -12.33 -0.29
C ALA A 460 10.64 -11.73 0.70
N TYR A 461 10.22 -10.95 1.70
CA TYR A 461 11.06 -10.32 2.76
C TYR A 461 12.28 -9.57 2.21
N LYS A 462 12.11 -8.85 1.10
CA LYS A 462 13.11 -7.87 0.67
C LYS A 462 12.62 -6.49 1.07
N ILE A 463 13.37 -5.81 1.93
CA ILE A 463 13.03 -4.44 2.31
C ILE A 463 13.18 -3.59 1.05
N TYR A 464 12.06 -3.05 0.57
CA TYR A 464 12.08 -2.10 -0.53
C TYR A 464 12.56 -0.77 0.00
N TYR A 465 13.75 -0.33 -0.40
CA TYR A 465 14.33 0.95 0.04
C TYR A 465 14.39 1.99 -1.08
N VAL A 466 13.98 1.62 -2.29
CA VAL A 466 14.20 2.41 -3.52
C VAL A 466 13.01 3.35 -3.78
N TYR A 467 12.54 4.05 -2.73
CA TYR A 467 11.30 4.84 -2.73
C TYR A 467 11.28 6.01 -3.74
N GLY A 468 12.44 6.56 -4.10
CA GLY A 468 12.55 7.57 -5.15
C GLY A 468 12.09 7.07 -6.53
N PHE A 469 12.37 5.81 -6.85
CA PHE A 469 11.91 5.21 -8.10
C PHE A 469 10.40 4.93 -8.05
N MET A 470 9.88 4.49 -6.90
CA MET A 470 8.44 4.35 -6.68
C MET A 470 7.68 5.67 -6.91
N LEU A 471 8.21 6.81 -6.45
CA LEU A 471 7.62 8.13 -6.71
C LEU A 471 7.54 8.43 -8.21
N LEU A 472 8.64 8.21 -8.94
CA LEU A 472 8.71 8.48 -10.37
C LEU A 472 7.74 7.59 -11.16
N VAL A 473 7.68 6.31 -10.82
CA VAL A 473 6.78 5.33 -11.44
C VAL A 473 5.31 5.68 -11.18
N PHE A 474 5.00 6.13 -9.96
CA PHE A 474 3.68 6.65 -9.62
C PHE A 474 3.30 7.85 -10.50
N LEU A 475 4.20 8.83 -10.67
CA LEU A 475 3.94 9.98 -11.55
C LEU A 475 3.77 9.58 -13.03
N ILE A 476 4.60 8.66 -13.53
CA ILE A 476 4.48 8.13 -14.89
C ILE A 476 3.11 7.46 -15.07
N LEU A 477 2.71 6.60 -14.14
CA LEU A 477 1.41 5.92 -14.20
C LEU A 477 0.26 6.92 -14.32
N MET A 478 0.30 8.01 -13.54
CA MET A 478 -0.74 9.04 -13.55
C MET A 478 -0.83 9.71 -14.92
N ILE A 479 0.31 10.06 -15.53
CA ILE A 479 0.37 10.68 -16.85
C ILE A 479 -0.12 9.71 -17.94
N VAL A 480 0.36 8.46 -17.93
CA VAL A 480 -0.04 7.43 -18.91
C VAL A 480 -1.54 7.17 -18.82
N THR A 481 -2.08 7.00 -17.61
CA THR A 481 -3.50 6.78 -17.36
C THR A 481 -4.36 7.93 -17.90
N VAL A 482 -3.96 9.19 -17.68
CA VAL A 482 -4.64 10.36 -18.27
C VAL A 482 -4.61 10.31 -19.79
N CYS A 483 -3.46 10.07 -20.40
CA CYS A 483 -3.33 10.09 -21.86
C CYS A 483 -4.19 9.01 -22.52
N VAL A 484 -4.12 7.77 -22.01
CA VAL A 484 -4.89 6.64 -22.55
C VAL A 484 -6.39 6.87 -22.38
N THR A 485 -6.83 7.37 -21.23
CA THR A 485 -8.26 7.65 -21.02
C THR A 485 -8.80 8.78 -21.88
N ILE A 486 -8.01 9.81 -22.19
CA ILE A 486 -8.39 10.86 -23.16
C ILE A 486 -8.62 10.23 -24.53
N VAL A 487 -7.72 9.36 -24.99
CA VAL A 487 -7.85 8.65 -26.28
C VAL A 487 -9.10 7.78 -26.30
N CYS A 488 -9.31 6.96 -25.26
CA CYS A 488 -10.50 6.12 -25.11
C CYS A 488 -11.80 6.93 -25.11
N THR A 489 -11.82 8.06 -24.38
CA THR A 489 -12.98 8.95 -24.32
C THR A 489 -13.25 9.63 -25.65
N TYR A 490 -12.21 10.04 -26.37
CA TYR A 490 -12.34 10.61 -27.70
C TYR A 490 -12.92 9.61 -28.70
N PHE A 491 -12.48 8.35 -28.68
CA PHE A 491 -13.09 7.30 -29.51
C PHE A 491 -14.57 7.07 -29.19
N LEU A 492 -14.93 7.05 -27.90
CA LEU A 492 -16.32 6.90 -27.47
C LEU A 492 -17.21 8.08 -27.95
N LEU A 493 -16.73 9.32 -27.79
CA LEU A 493 -17.47 10.50 -28.22
C LEU A 493 -17.60 10.57 -29.76
N ASN A 494 -16.59 10.12 -30.51
CA ASN A 494 -16.70 9.99 -31.97
C ASN A 494 -17.73 8.95 -32.42
N ALA A 495 -18.05 7.98 -31.56
CA ALA A 495 -19.12 7.01 -31.76
C ALA A 495 -20.50 7.52 -31.28
N GLU A 496 -20.62 8.84 -31.03
CA GLU A 496 -21.86 9.51 -30.59
C GLU A 496 -22.42 8.99 -29.25
N ASP A 497 -21.58 8.36 -28.41
CA ASP A 497 -21.96 7.92 -27.07
C ASP A 497 -21.51 8.93 -26.02
N TYR A 498 -22.46 9.66 -25.44
CA TYR A 498 -22.21 10.69 -24.43
C TYR A 498 -21.91 10.13 -23.03
N ARG A 499 -21.95 8.81 -22.80
CA ARG A 499 -21.76 8.17 -21.47
C ARG A 499 -20.28 8.00 -21.11
N TRP A 500 -19.50 9.07 -21.27
CA TRP A 500 -18.05 9.04 -21.10
C TRP A 500 -17.58 9.03 -19.65
N GLN A 501 -18.38 9.50 -18.70
CA GLN A 501 -17.93 9.68 -17.30
C GLN A 501 -17.57 8.34 -16.63
N TRP A 502 -18.49 7.37 -16.64
CA TRP A 502 -18.20 6.01 -16.14
C TRP A 502 -17.19 5.28 -17.02
N THR A 503 -17.28 5.42 -18.34
CA THR A 503 -16.37 4.75 -19.28
C THR A 503 -14.93 5.20 -19.07
N SER A 504 -14.68 6.50 -18.87
CA SER A 504 -13.34 7.02 -18.59
C SER A 504 -12.81 6.58 -17.23
N PHE A 505 -13.65 6.62 -16.19
CA PHE A 505 -13.28 6.12 -14.86
C PHE A 505 -12.91 4.64 -14.89
N LEU A 506 -13.75 3.79 -15.50
CA LEU A 506 -13.52 2.35 -15.56
C LEU A 506 -12.38 1.98 -16.53
N SER A 507 -12.20 2.72 -17.62
CA SER A 507 -11.11 2.49 -18.58
C SER A 507 -9.73 2.77 -17.97
N ALA A 508 -9.59 3.78 -17.12
CA ALA A 508 -8.40 3.94 -16.30
C ALA A 508 -8.32 2.91 -15.16
N GLY A 509 -9.45 2.66 -14.49
CA GLY A 509 -9.52 1.72 -13.37
C GLY A 509 -9.20 0.29 -13.76
N SER A 510 -9.39 -0.10 -15.04
CA SER A 510 -9.10 -1.45 -15.53
C SER A 510 -7.62 -1.81 -15.48
N THR A 511 -6.69 -0.85 -15.31
CA THR A 511 -5.29 -1.14 -14.98
C THR A 511 -5.17 -2.04 -13.74
N ALA A 512 -6.04 -1.84 -12.74
CA ALA A 512 -6.07 -2.69 -11.55
C ALA A 512 -6.47 -4.13 -11.84
N LEU A 513 -7.31 -4.38 -12.84
CA LEU A 513 -7.68 -5.73 -13.24
C LEU A 513 -6.45 -6.50 -13.72
N TYR A 514 -5.60 -5.87 -14.53
CA TYR A 514 -4.37 -6.47 -15.01
C TYR A 514 -3.36 -6.73 -13.88
N VAL A 515 -3.26 -5.80 -12.92
CA VAL A 515 -2.44 -6.00 -11.72
C VAL A 515 -2.95 -7.17 -10.87
N TYR A 516 -4.27 -7.31 -10.71
CA TYR A 516 -4.86 -8.43 -9.98
C TYR A 516 -4.65 -9.75 -10.72
N LEU A 517 -4.80 -9.80 -12.05
CA LEU A 517 -4.48 -10.99 -12.85
C LEU A 517 -2.98 -11.35 -12.74
N TYR A 518 -2.10 -10.35 -12.75
CA TYR A 518 -0.67 -10.58 -12.52
C TYR A 518 -0.40 -11.17 -11.14
N SER A 519 -1.20 -10.84 -10.12
CA SER A 519 -1.07 -11.42 -8.78
C SER A 519 -1.33 -12.95 -8.77
N PHE A 520 -2.23 -13.46 -9.61
CA PHE A 520 -2.41 -14.91 -9.80
C PHE A 520 -1.20 -15.56 -10.46
N TYR A 521 -0.68 -14.96 -11.53
CA TYR A 521 0.54 -15.43 -12.18
C TYR A 521 1.71 -15.48 -11.18
N TYR A 522 1.89 -14.40 -10.39
CA TYR A 522 2.96 -14.31 -9.41
C TYR A 522 2.81 -15.37 -8.32
N PHE A 523 1.59 -15.58 -7.80
CA PHE A 523 1.31 -16.61 -6.80
C PHE A 523 1.69 -18.01 -7.29
N ILE A 524 1.25 -18.39 -8.50
CA ILE A 524 1.45 -19.74 -9.03
C ILE A 524 2.91 -20.00 -9.44
N PHE A 525 3.56 -19.03 -10.10
CA PHE A 525 4.84 -19.27 -10.77
C PHE A 525 6.06 -18.68 -10.04
N LYS A 526 5.86 -17.72 -9.14
CA LYS A 526 6.96 -17.06 -8.43
C LYS A 526 6.99 -17.35 -6.93
N THR A 527 5.84 -17.59 -6.31
CA THR A 527 5.79 -17.95 -4.89
C THR A 527 5.77 -19.46 -4.69
N LYS A 528 6.28 -19.91 -3.53
CA LYS A 528 6.13 -21.29 -3.04
C LYS A 528 5.11 -21.38 -1.91
N MET A 529 4.18 -20.42 -1.87
CA MET A 529 3.18 -20.29 -0.81
C MET A 529 2.08 -21.34 -0.98
N TYR A 530 1.65 -21.94 0.13
CA TYR A 530 0.56 -22.91 0.17
C TYR A 530 -0.28 -22.75 1.43
N GLY A 531 -1.36 -23.51 1.54
CA GLY A 531 -2.24 -23.47 2.71
C GLY A 531 -3.31 -22.37 2.61
N LEU A 532 -4.42 -22.61 3.33
CA LEU A 532 -5.62 -21.77 3.24
C LEU A 532 -5.36 -20.36 3.77
N PHE A 533 -4.74 -20.24 4.95
CA PHE A 533 -4.49 -18.95 5.58
C PHE A 533 -3.61 -18.03 4.72
N GLN A 534 -2.44 -18.51 4.28
CA GLN A 534 -1.53 -17.76 3.42
C GLN A 534 -2.18 -17.35 2.09
N THR A 535 -2.95 -18.25 1.48
CA THR A 535 -3.64 -17.99 0.21
C THR A 535 -4.71 -16.91 0.35
N THR A 536 -5.57 -17.02 1.37
CA THR A 536 -6.61 -16.02 1.62
C THR A 536 -6.02 -14.67 2.02
N PHE A 537 -4.94 -14.66 2.82
CA PHE A 537 -4.21 -13.45 3.17
C PHE A 537 -3.66 -12.79 1.90
N TYR A 538 -2.95 -13.54 1.05
CA TYR A 538 -2.38 -13.03 -0.19
C TYR A 538 -3.44 -12.40 -1.10
N PHE A 539 -4.46 -13.17 -1.49
CA PHE A 539 -5.46 -12.67 -2.44
C PHE A 539 -6.35 -11.57 -1.84
N GLY A 540 -6.64 -11.61 -0.55
CA GLY A 540 -7.41 -10.56 0.12
C GLY A 540 -6.70 -9.21 0.11
N TYR A 541 -5.42 -9.17 0.48
CA TYR A 541 -4.63 -7.93 0.45
C TYR A 541 -4.30 -7.50 -0.98
N MET A 542 -4.08 -8.43 -1.91
CA MET A 542 -3.89 -8.10 -3.33
C MET A 542 -5.15 -7.52 -3.99
N ALA A 543 -6.34 -7.97 -3.58
CA ALA A 543 -7.60 -7.41 -4.02
C ALA A 543 -7.79 -5.97 -3.50
N LEU A 544 -7.47 -5.72 -2.21
CA LEU A 544 -7.49 -4.36 -1.64
C LEU A 544 -6.49 -3.42 -2.34
N PHE A 545 -5.26 -3.89 -2.55
CA PHE A 545 -4.23 -3.13 -3.25
C PHE A 545 -4.66 -2.77 -4.68
N SER A 546 -5.18 -3.75 -5.43
CA SER A 546 -5.67 -3.54 -6.79
C SER A 546 -6.87 -2.60 -6.80
N LEU A 547 -7.82 -2.76 -5.88
CA LEU A 547 -8.98 -1.87 -5.76
C LEU A 547 -8.55 -0.42 -5.50
N ALA A 548 -7.64 -0.18 -4.55
CA ALA A 548 -7.13 1.15 -4.25
C ALA A 548 -6.45 1.78 -5.48
N LEU A 549 -5.61 1.00 -6.19
CA LEU A 549 -4.98 1.43 -7.44
C LEU A 549 -6.02 1.76 -8.52
N GLY A 550 -7.08 0.95 -8.63
CA GLY A 550 -8.16 1.15 -9.61
C GLY A 550 -8.95 2.43 -9.33
N ILE A 551 -9.20 2.75 -8.06
CA ILE A 551 -9.88 3.99 -7.64
C ILE A 551 -8.99 5.22 -7.91
N ILE A 552 -7.68 5.13 -7.63
CA ILE A 552 -6.70 6.18 -7.96
C ILE A 552 -6.69 6.42 -9.48
N CYS A 553 -6.39 5.37 -10.26
CA CYS A 553 -6.32 5.46 -11.72
C CYS A 553 -7.64 5.97 -12.29
N GLY A 554 -8.78 5.41 -11.88
CA GLY A 554 -10.09 5.80 -12.37
C GLY A 554 -10.42 7.27 -12.12
N THR A 555 -10.09 7.78 -10.94
CA THR A 555 -10.28 9.19 -10.60
C THR A 555 -9.41 10.12 -11.43
N VAL A 556 -8.16 9.73 -11.64
CA VAL A 556 -7.16 10.51 -12.37
C VAL A 556 -7.48 10.54 -13.86
N GLY A 557 -7.88 9.40 -14.42
CA GLY A 557 -8.40 9.30 -15.77
C GLY A 557 -9.65 10.16 -15.96
N TYR A 558 -10.63 10.07 -15.05
CA TYR A 558 -11.83 10.91 -15.08
C TYR A 558 -11.51 12.41 -14.99
N LEU A 559 -10.56 12.81 -14.13
CA LEU A 559 -10.15 14.21 -14.00
C LEU A 559 -9.55 14.73 -15.31
N GLY A 560 -8.60 13.98 -15.88
CA GLY A 560 -7.95 14.32 -17.14
C GLY A 560 -8.96 14.42 -18.29
N THR A 561 -9.88 13.46 -18.39
CA THR A 561 -10.92 13.47 -19.41
C THR A 561 -11.96 14.56 -19.18
N SER A 562 -12.31 14.89 -17.92
CA SER A 562 -13.24 15.98 -17.62
C SER A 562 -12.70 17.34 -18.04
N ILE A 563 -11.40 17.60 -17.80
CA ILE A 563 -10.72 18.81 -18.27
C ILE A 563 -10.71 18.85 -19.80
N PHE A 564 -10.35 17.73 -20.44
CA PHE A 564 -10.35 17.61 -21.91
C PHE A 564 -11.74 17.87 -22.51
N VAL A 565 -12.78 17.19 -22.01
CA VAL A 565 -14.17 17.32 -22.47
C VAL A 565 -14.65 18.76 -22.29
N ARG A 566 -14.46 19.36 -21.10
CA ARG A 566 -14.82 20.77 -20.89
C ARG A 566 -14.11 21.69 -21.88
N LYS A 567 -12.82 21.44 -22.15
CA LYS A 567 -12.04 22.26 -23.07
C LYS A 567 -12.57 22.17 -24.51
N ILE A 568 -12.79 20.97 -25.04
CA ILE A 568 -13.26 20.79 -26.43
C ILE A 568 -14.68 21.34 -26.65
N TYR A 569 -15.58 21.25 -25.66
CA TYR A 569 -16.94 21.79 -25.80
C TYR A 569 -17.05 23.29 -25.49
N SER A 570 -16.16 23.85 -24.66
CA SER A 570 -16.09 25.32 -24.47
C SER A 570 -15.69 26.08 -25.74
N THR A 571 -15.05 25.40 -26.69
CA THR A 571 -14.62 25.99 -27.96
C THR A 571 -15.63 25.82 -29.09
N VAL A 572 -16.68 25.01 -28.89
CA VAL A 572 -17.75 24.88 -29.89
C VAL A 572 -18.67 26.08 -29.73
N LYS A 573 -18.66 26.98 -30.71
CA LYS A 573 -19.67 28.04 -30.83
C LYS A 573 -20.96 27.37 -31.31
N ILE A 574 -21.97 27.36 -30.46
CA ILE A 574 -23.32 26.87 -30.78
C ILE A 574 -24.22 28.04 -30.39
N ASP A 575 -24.29 29.01 -31.31
CA ASP A 575 -25.27 30.09 -31.25
C ASP A 575 -26.53 29.66 -32.00
#